data_AF-A0A835VHP4-F1
#
_entry.id   AF-A0A835VHP4-F1
#
_cell.length_a   1.000
_cell.length_b   1.000
_cell.length_c   1.000
_cell.angle_alpha   90.00
_cell.angle_beta   90.00
_cell.angle_gamma   90.00
#
_symmetry.space_group_name_H-M   'P 1'
#
loop_
_entity.id
_entity.type
_entity.pdbx_description
1 polymer ?
#
loop_
_entity_poly.entity_id
_entity_poly.type
_entity_poly.pdbx_seq_one_letter_code
_entity_poly.pdbx_strand_id
1 'polypeptide(L)'
;MEETLHKRVIGQDEAVQAISRAIRRARVGLKNPNRPIASFIFFGTHGVGKSELAKAPCRLLLRPEEAMIRLDMSEFMERHTVSKLIGSPPGYVGYTEGGQLTEAVRRRPLHRRPVR
;
A
#
# COMPACT_ATOMS: atom_id res chain seq x y z
N MET A 1 8.38 -16.02 -8.01
CA MET A 1 7.35 -15.14 -7.41
C MET A 1 6.42 -14.62 -8.49
N GLU A 2 7.02 -14.18 -9.59
CA GLU A 2 6.42 -13.82 -10.86
C GLU A 2 5.38 -14.85 -11.31
N GLU A 3 5.75 -16.14 -11.41
CA GLU A 3 4.81 -17.22 -11.72
C GLU A 3 3.58 -17.24 -10.79
N THR A 4 3.77 -16.99 -9.49
CA THR A 4 2.67 -16.95 -8.52
C THR A 4 1.77 -15.73 -8.73
N LEU A 5 2.35 -14.58 -9.08
CA LEU A 5 1.58 -13.38 -9.44
C LEU A 5 0.84 -13.58 -10.77
N HIS A 6 1.46 -14.26 -11.74
CA HIS A 6 0.87 -14.57 -13.04
C HIS A 6 -0.32 -15.53 -12.98
N LYS A 7 -0.51 -16.26 -11.87
CA LYS A 7 -1.77 -16.99 -11.61
C LYS A 7 -3.00 -16.07 -11.52
N ARG A 8 -2.79 -14.76 -11.33
CA ARG A 8 -3.86 -13.75 -11.22
C ARG A 8 -3.73 -12.61 -12.22
N VAL A 9 -2.50 -12.25 -12.58
CA VAL A 9 -2.20 -11.14 -13.49
C VAL A 9 -1.71 -11.71 -14.82
N ILE A 10 -2.55 -11.61 -15.84
CA ILE A 10 -2.21 -12.03 -17.21
C ILE A 10 -1.48 -10.88 -17.90
N GLY A 11 -0.31 -11.17 -18.50
CA GLY A 11 0.58 -10.16 -19.09
C GLY A 11 1.20 -9.24 -18.04
N GLN A 12 1.44 -7.98 -18.41
CA GLN A 12 2.05 -6.95 -17.54
C GLN A 12 3.43 -7.37 -16.99
N ASP A 13 4.21 -8.09 -17.80
CA ASP A 13 5.42 -8.80 -17.35
C ASP A 13 6.44 -7.86 -16.69
N GLU A 14 6.65 -6.67 -17.27
CA GLU A 14 7.55 -5.67 -16.69
C GLU A 14 7.10 -5.19 -15.31
N ALA A 15 5.80 -4.95 -15.12
CA ALA A 15 5.24 -4.53 -13.83
C ALA A 15 5.37 -5.66 -12.80
N VAL A 16 5.07 -6.91 -13.19
CA VAL A 16 5.19 -8.10 -12.33
C VAL A 16 6.65 -8.32 -11.91
N GLN A 17 7.60 -8.17 -12.85
CA GLN A 17 9.03 -8.26 -12.56
C GLN A 17 9.52 -7.15 -11.63
N ALA A 18 9.10 -5.90 -11.86
CA ALA A 18 9.47 -4.75 -11.03
C ALA A 18 8.99 -4.92 -9.57
N ILE A 19 7.73 -5.34 -9.41
CA ILE A 19 7.13 -5.65 -8.11
C ILE A 19 7.91 -6.76 -7.40
N SER A 20 8.15 -7.88 -8.11
CA SER A 20 8.85 -9.04 -7.55
C SER A 20 10.29 -8.69 -7.13
N ARG A 21 10.98 -7.87 -7.92
CA ARG A 21 12.33 -7.38 -7.61
C ARG A 21 12.36 -6.52 -6.34
N ALA A 22 11.42 -5.59 -6.19
CA ALA A 22 11.36 -4.73 -5.01
C ALA A 22 11.09 -5.53 -3.72
N ILE A 23 10.17 -6.51 -3.80
CA ILE A 23 9.82 -7.37 -2.68
C ILE A 23 10.98 -8.28 -2.28
N ARG A 24 11.70 -8.87 -3.26
CA ARG A 24 12.92 -9.65 -2.98
C ARG A 24 13.96 -8.83 -2.24
N ARG A 25 14.26 -7.61 -2.71
CA ARG A 25 15.23 -6.71 -2.04
C ARG A 25 14.85 -6.42 -0.59
N ALA A 26 13.57 -6.16 -0.32
CA ALA A 26 13.11 -5.92 1.04
C ALA A 26 13.23 -7.14 1.96
N ARG A 27 13.01 -8.36 1.43
CA ARG A 27 13.14 -9.61 2.21
C ARG A 27 14.57 -9.91 2.64
N VAL A 28 15.56 -9.54 1.83
CA VAL A 28 16.98 -9.73 2.16
C VAL A 28 17.59 -8.54 2.91
N GLY A 29 16.76 -7.60 3.39
CA GLY A 29 17.23 -6.43 4.15
C GLY A 29 17.93 -5.36 3.31
N LEU A 30 17.96 -5.50 1.97
CA LEU A 30 18.52 -4.51 1.04
C LEU A 30 17.50 -3.40 0.75
N LYS A 31 17.04 -2.73 1.81
CA LYS A 31 16.17 -1.55 1.73
C LYS A 31 16.68 -0.44 2.64
N ASN A 32 16.41 0.79 2.25
CA ASN A 32 16.61 1.93 3.15
C ASN A 32 15.53 1.87 4.26
N PRO A 33 15.89 1.87 5.56
CA PRO A 33 14.92 1.81 6.66
C PRO A 33 13.99 3.02 6.73
N ASN A 34 14.41 4.17 6.18
CA ASN A 34 13.66 5.43 6.20
C ASN A 34 12.78 5.61 4.95
N ARG A 35 12.64 4.60 4.10
CA ARG A 35 11.81 4.65 2.89
C ARG A 35 10.84 3.47 2.81
N PRO A 36 9.70 3.63 2.12
CA PRO A 36 8.83 2.51 1.80
C PRO A 36 9.60 1.39 1.09
N ILE A 37 9.17 0.14 1.28
CA ILE A 37 9.72 -1.04 0.57
C ILE A 37 9.69 -0.82 -0.94
N ALA A 38 8.58 -0.27 -1.43
CA ALA A 38 8.39 0.12 -2.81
C ALA A 38 7.29 1.17 -2.89
N SER A 39 7.35 2.02 -3.92
CA SER A 39 6.27 2.93 -4.31
C SER A 39 6.02 2.71 -5.80
N PHE A 40 4.79 2.41 -6.17
CA PHE A 40 4.41 2.14 -7.56
C PHE A 40 3.27 3.07 -7.96
N ILE A 41 3.30 3.50 -9.22
CA ILE A 41 2.19 4.22 -9.87
C ILE A 41 1.79 3.38 -11.07
N PHE A 42 0.52 2.96 -11.10
CA PHE A 42 -0.04 2.22 -12.22
C PHE A 42 -0.95 3.13 -13.03
N PHE A 43 -0.61 3.37 -14.30
CA PHE A 43 -1.38 4.21 -15.23
C PHE A 43 -1.78 3.40 -16.49
N GLY A 44 -2.76 3.87 -17.26
CA GLY A 44 -3.34 3.13 -18.40
C GLY A 44 -4.86 3.29 -18.55
N THR A 45 -5.48 2.52 -19.45
CA THR A 45 -6.94 2.54 -19.66
C THR A 45 -7.72 1.88 -18.52
N HIS A 46 -9.04 2.05 -18.49
CA HIS A 46 -9.89 1.38 -17.49
C HIS A 46 -10.01 -0.12 -17.81
N GLY A 47 -10.14 -0.95 -16.78
CA GLY A 47 -10.35 -2.40 -16.94
C GLY A 47 -9.09 -3.26 -17.14
N VAL A 48 -7.91 -2.69 -17.39
CA VAL A 48 -6.67 -3.45 -17.70
C VAL A 48 -5.98 -4.12 -16.50
N GLY A 49 -6.59 -4.12 -15.31
CA GLY A 49 -6.06 -4.87 -14.16
C GLY A 49 -5.08 -4.11 -13.24
N LYS A 50 -4.97 -2.78 -13.34
CA LYS A 50 -4.12 -1.96 -12.43
C LYS A 50 -4.39 -2.23 -10.94
N SER A 51 -5.66 -2.34 -10.57
CA SER A 51 -6.05 -2.64 -9.19
C SER A 51 -5.67 -4.06 -8.78
N GLU A 52 -5.64 -5.00 -9.71
CA GLU A 52 -5.20 -6.38 -9.42
C GLU A 52 -3.68 -6.46 -9.28
N LEU A 53 -2.91 -5.67 -10.04
CA LEU A 53 -1.46 -5.50 -9.84
C LEU A 53 -1.11 -5.00 -8.44
N ALA A 54 -1.95 -4.16 -7.83
CA ALA A 54 -1.78 -3.72 -6.45
C ALA A 54 -2.19 -4.78 -5.41
N LYS A 55 -3.26 -5.54 -5.68
CA LYS A 55 -3.81 -6.54 -4.76
C LYS A 55 -3.00 -7.84 -4.72
N ALA A 56 -2.56 -8.35 -5.88
CA ALA A 56 -1.91 -9.66 -5.98
C ALA A 56 -0.67 -9.81 -5.07
N PRO A 57 0.23 -8.81 -4.95
CA PRO A 57 1.36 -8.88 -4.04
C PRO A 57 0.94 -8.87 -2.56
N CYS A 58 -0.13 -8.14 -2.22
CA CYS A 58 -0.65 -8.10 -0.86
C CYS A 58 -1.10 -9.49 -0.39
N ARG A 59 -1.78 -10.26 -1.25
CA ARG A 59 -2.21 -11.64 -0.92
C ARG A 59 -1.05 -12.59 -0.68
N LEU A 60 0.06 -12.38 -1.38
CA LEU A 60 1.26 -13.20 -1.22
C LEU A 60 2.04 -12.85 0.06
N LEU A 61 2.06 -11.57 0.42
CA LEU A 61 2.92 -11.04 1.48
C LEU A 61 2.22 -10.85 2.82
N LEU A 62 0.93 -10.58 2.80
CA LEU A 62 0.15 -10.24 3.97
C LEU A 62 -0.73 -11.41 4.36
N ARG A 63 -0.70 -11.73 5.65
CA ARG A 63 -1.67 -12.63 6.27
C ARG A 63 -2.30 -11.87 7.44
N PRO A 64 -3.64 -11.64 7.46
CA PRO A 64 -4.64 -11.93 6.42
C PRO A 64 -4.68 -10.88 5.27
N GLU A 65 -5.39 -11.16 4.17
CA GLU A 65 -5.58 -10.23 3.02
C GLU A 65 -6.12 -8.85 3.47
N GLU A 66 -6.83 -8.80 4.61
CA GLU A 66 -7.38 -7.60 5.22
C GLU A 66 -6.32 -6.56 5.62
N ALA A 67 -5.04 -6.93 5.69
CA ALA A 67 -4.00 -5.95 6.01
C ALA A 67 -3.82 -4.87 4.92
N MET A 68 -4.36 -5.08 3.70
CA MET A 68 -4.34 -4.04 2.66
C MET A 68 -5.29 -2.89 3.02
N ILE A 69 -4.72 -1.71 3.24
CA ILE A 69 -5.49 -0.47 3.40
C ILE A 69 -5.88 0.01 2.00
N ARG A 70 -7.19 0.07 1.73
CA ARG A 70 -7.74 0.57 0.47
C ARG A 70 -8.47 1.89 0.75
N LEU A 71 -8.18 2.88 -0.08
CA LEU A 71 -8.78 4.20 0.00
C LEU A 71 -9.37 4.53 -1.38
N ASP A 72 -10.61 5.03 -1.41
CA ASP A 72 -11.20 5.59 -2.62
C ASP A 72 -10.82 7.08 -2.69
N MET A 73 -9.96 7.44 -3.64
CA MET A 73 -9.49 8.83 -3.80
C MET A 73 -10.62 9.78 -4.23
N SER A 74 -11.72 9.25 -4.76
CA SER A 74 -12.90 10.03 -5.12
C SER A 74 -13.53 10.69 -3.88
N GLU A 75 -13.39 10.09 -2.69
CA GLU A 75 -13.87 10.65 -1.42
C GLU A 75 -13.00 11.83 -0.93
N PHE A 76 -11.82 12.03 -1.52
CA PHE A 76 -10.80 13.00 -1.08
C PHE A 76 -10.51 14.11 -2.10
N MET A 77 -11.42 14.36 -3.05
CA MET A 77 -11.22 15.37 -4.11
C MET A 77 -11.28 16.82 -3.59
N GLU A 78 -11.95 17.06 -2.47
CA GLU A 78 -12.15 18.39 -1.92
C GLU A 78 -11.07 18.72 -0.87
N ARG A 79 -10.63 19.99 -0.81
CA ARG A 79 -9.54 20.39 0.11
C ARG A 79 -9.82 20.05 1.56
N HIS A 80 -11.08 20.16 2.00
CA HIS A 80 -11.45 19.94 3.40
C HIS A 80 -11.62 18.45 3.73
N THR A 81 -11.76 17.56 2.74
CA THR A 81 -11.83 16.11 3.00
C THR A 81 -10.44 15.50 3.20
N VAL A 82 -9.37 16.18 2.78
CA VAL A 82 -7.97 15.77 3.05
C VAL A 82 -7.71 15.62 4.56
N SER A 83 -8.26 16.50 5.40
CA SER A 83 -8.11 16.40 6.86
C SER A 83 -8.69 15.10 7.43
N LYS A 84 -9.71 14.51 6.81
CA LYS A 84 -10.23 13.19 7.21
C LYS A 84 -9.22 12.07 6.95
N LEU A 85 -8.39 12.21 5.91
CA LEU A 85 -7.39 11.22 5.54
C LEU A 85 -6.19 11.21 6.50
N ILE A 86 -5.66 12.39 6.83
CA ILE A 86 -4.41 12.53 7.60
C ILE A 86 -4.63 12.88 9.08
N GLY A 87 -5.76 13.52 9.40
CA GLY A 87 -6.10 14.07 10.71
C GLY A 87 -6.29 15.59 10.65
N SER A 88 -7.06 16.14 11.58
CA SER A 88 -7.20 17.59 11.75
C SER A 88 -5.88 18.22 12.23
N PRO A 89 -5.60 19.50 11.93
CA PRO A 89 -4.44 20.21 12.48
C PRO A 89 -4.61 20.54 13.98
N PRO A 90 -3.51 20.85 14.70
CA PRO A 90 -3.57 21.25 16.11
C PRO A 90 -4.53 22.43 16.33
N GLY A 91 -5.35 22.35 17.38
CA GLY A 91 -6.35 23.38 17.70
C GLY A 91 -7.70 23.23 16.99
N TYR A 92 -7.87 22.21 16.14
CA TYR A 92 -9.15 21.87 15.50
C TYR A 92 -9.76 20.60 16.10
N VAL A 93 -11.08 20.47 16.01
CA VAL A 93 -11.82 19.26 16.45
C VAL A 93 -11.28 18.03 15.70
N GLY A 94 -11.04 16.95 16.43
CA GLY A 94 -10.49 15.70 15.89
C GLY A 94 -8.95 15.66 15.76
N TYR A 95 -8.21 16.68 16.26
CA TYR A 95 -6.74 16.67 16.23
C TYR A 95 -6.14 15.41 16.90
N THR A 96 -6.72 14.96 18.01
CA THR A 96 -6.24 13.80 18.77
C THR A 96 -6.69 12.45 18.21
N GLU A 97 -7.65 12.44 17.28
CA GLU A 97 -8.27 11.20 16.78
C GLU A 97 -7.49 10.57 15.61
N GLY A 98 -6.54 11.30 15.03
CA GLY A 98 -5.83 10.87 13.83
C GLY A 98 -6.74 10.89 12.59
N GLY A 99 -6.16 10.57 11.44
CA GLY A 99 -6.89 10.43 10.17
C GLY A 99 -7.10 8.98 9.80
N GLN A 100 -7.99 8.74 8.85
CA GLN A 100 -8.32 7.40 8.37
C GLN A 100 -7.08 6.61 7.92
N LEU A 101 -6.13 7.25 7.22
CA LEU A 101 -4.89 6.60 6.79
C LEU A 101 -3.91 6.44 7.95
N THR A 102 -3.69 7.49 8.73
CA THR A 102 -2.68 7.47 9.81
C THR A 102 -3.05 6.45 10.88
N GLU A 103 -4.33 6.35 11.24
CA GLU A 103 -4.83 5.33 12.17
C GLU A 103 -4.82 3.92 11.57
N ALA A 104 -5.20 3.76 10.31
CA ALA A 104 -5.17 2.44 9.66
C ALA A 104 -3.74 1.87 9.60
N VAL A 105 -2.75 2.71 9.28
CA VAL A 105 -1.33 2.31 9.26
C VAL A 105 -0.83 2.00 10.66
N ARG A 106 -1.20 2.80 11.67
CA ARG A 106 -0.81 2.58 13.07
C ARG A 106 -1.37 1.28 13.63
N ARG A 107 -2.62 0.92 13.29
CA ARG A 107 -3.27 -0.32 13.74
C ARG A 107 -2.73 -1.57 13.05
N ARG A 108 -2.20 -1.44 11.83
CA ARG A 108 -1.75 -2.58 10.99
C ARG A 108 -0.31 -2.37 10.48
N PRO A 109 0.69 -2.25 11.36
CA PRO A 109 2.06 -2.04 10.93
C PRO A 109 2.60 -3.28 10.19
N LEU A 110 3.13 -3.08 8.99
CA LEU A 110 3.69 -4.14 8.13
C LEU A 110 4.97 -4.77 8.70
N HIS A 111 5.58 -4.16 9.72
CA HIS A 111 6.77 -4.63 10.42
C HIS A 111 6.53 -4.65 11.92
N ARG A 112 6.19 -5.83 12.47
CA ARG A 112 6.66 -6.20 13.80
C ARG A 112 8.06 -6.79 13.63
N ARG A 113 9.11 -5.99 13.80
CA ARG A 113 10.33 -6.57 14.38
C ARG A 113 10.00 -6.88 15.84
N PRO A 114 10.39 -8.04 16.39
CA PRO A 114 10.42 -8.18 17.82
C PRO A 114 11.39 -7.11 18.32
N VAL A 115 10.91 -6.27 19.24
CA VAL A 115 11.78 -5.49 20.11
C VAL A 115 12.66 -6.53 20.82
N ARG A 116 13.94 -6.56 20.48
CA ARG A 116 14.97 -7.15 21.34
C ARG A 116 15.56 -6.00 22.13
#